data_AF-A0A842QAC9-F1
#
_entry.id   AF-A0A842QAC9-F1
#
_cell.length_a   1.000
_cell.length_b   1.000
_cell.length_c   1.000
_cell.angle_alpha   90.00
_cell.angle_beta   90.00
_cell.angle_gamma   90.00
#
_symmetry.space_group_name_H-M   'P 1'
#
loop_
_entity.id
_entity.type
_entity.pdbx_description
1 polymer ?
#
loop_
_entity_poly.entity_id
_entity_poly.type
_entity_poly.pdbx_seq_one_letter_code
_entity_poly.pdbx_strand_id
1 'polypeptide(L)'
;MGLELTEQEEAMIAGEYGNATQKAMQIITTLGEIYGSERLIPVSSVQIAGVSYHNLGEAGLEYLAEMAEDGQTRVLTTLNPAGMDLDEWKKHGIPPDFAENQQRVVEAFSRMGVITTCTCTPYLIGNLPHYGEHIAWAESSAVCFANSVIGARTNREGGPSALAAALTGRTAEYGFHLEENRQAEVKYDVQAQIENTDDFGLLGEVIGKRTRKEIPYITGINDATTDQLKSFCASIATFGGIALFHMEGITPNRTQIPSRTEIVTEEDMTEARAQLDDEDAEIDFISIGCPHASIKEIEKVAELLDGKRVADGKTVWITTAKPTKDLATKMGYYDTIENAGAFLVSDACCAVAPLKGRFTGLMTNSAKACFYARGKNNFKTEIRKLEECIEEAVE
;
A
#
# COMPACT_ATOMS: atom_id res chain seq x y z
N MET A 1 -30.39 7.01 15.34
CA MET A 1 -31.21 6.54 14.20
C MET A 1 -30.61 5.20 13.78
N GLY A 2 -31.43 4.29 13.23
CA GLY A 2 -30.96 2.99 12.75
C GLY A 2 -30.43 3.09 11.32
N LEU A 3 -29.67 2.10 10.86
CA LEU A 3 -29.24 1.98 9.48
C LEU A 3 -30.46 1.77 8.58
N GLU A 4 -30.67 2.67 7.61
CA GLU A 4 -31.73 2.56 6.60
C GLU A 4 -31.18 1.90 5.34
N LEU A 5 -31.87 0.85 4.89
CA LEU A 5 -31.52 0.10 3.69
C LEU A 5 -32.49 0.45 2.55
N THR A 6 -31.96 0.51 1.34
CA THR A 6 -32.78 0.59 0.13
C THR A 6 -33.41 -0.77 -0.19
N GLU A 7 -34.48 -0.80 -0.98
CA GLU A 7 -35.12 -2.05 -1.44
C GLU A 7 -34.11 -3.02 -2.09
N GLN A 8 -33.11 -2.48 -2.81
CA GLN A 8 -32.06 -3.29 -3.41
C GLN A 8 -31.14 -3.94 -2.37
N GLU A 9 -30.77 -3.21 -1.31
CA GLU A 9 -29.92 -3.71 -0.23
C GLU A 9 -30.68 -4.73 0.64
N GLU A 10 -31.98 -4.52 0.88
CA GLU A 10 -32.84 -5.51 1.53
C GLU A 10 -32.93 -6.81 0.72
N ALA A 11 -33.09 -6.71 -0.61
CA ALA A 11 -33.09 -7.87 -1.50
C ALA A 11 -31.74 -8.63 -1.50
N MET A 12 -30.61 -7.90 -1.36
CA MET A 12 -29.29 -8.53 -1.17
C MET A 12 -29.23 -9.33 0.14
N ILE A 13 -29.73 -8.78 1.25
CA ILE A 13 -29.80 -9.50 2.55
C ILE A 13 -30.75 -10.70 2.48
N ALA A 14 -31.84 -10.60 1.72
CA ALA A 14 -32.79 -11.70 1.50
C ALA A 14 -32.21 -12.84 0.65
N GLY A 15 -31.05 -12.66 0.03
CA GLY A 15 -30.37 -13.69 -0.76
C GLY A 15 -30.79 -13.75 -2.24
N GLU A 16 -31.50 -12.74 -2.74
CA GLU A 16 -31.97 -12.70 -4.13
C GLU A 16 -30.82 -12.59 -5.15
N TYR A 17 -29.62 -12.23 -4.69
CA TYR A 17 -28.41 -12.07 -5.51
C TYR A 17 -27.33 -13.13 -5.23
N GLY A 18 -27.69 -14.27 -4.62
CA GLY A 18 -26.75 -15.34 -4.29
C GLY A 18 -26.17 -15.24 -2.87
N ASN A 19 -25.57 -16.34 -2.43
CA ASN A 19 -25.03 -16.53 -1.09
C ASN A 19 -23.84 -15.59 -0.82
N ALA A 20 -22.91 -15.44 -1.77
CA ALA A 20 -21.77 -14.53 -1.60
C ALA A 20 -22.22 -13.08 -1.39
N THR A 21 -23.14 -12.56 -2.22
CA THR A 21 -23.68 -11.21 -2.03
C THR A 21 -24.46 -11.10 -0.71
N GLN A 22 -25.21 -12.12 -0.31
CA GLN A 22 -25.93 -12.12 0.96
C GLN A 22 -24.99 -11.97 2.16
N LYS A 23 -23.95 -12.82 2.23
CA LYS A 23 -22.94 -12.75 3.30
C LYS A 23 -22.21 -11.42 3.29
N ALA A 24 -21.83 -10.93 2.10
CA ALA A 24 -21.19 -9.63 1.94
C ALA A 24 -22.09 -8.49 2.47
N MET A 25 -23.38 -8.52 2.13
CA MET A 25 -24.33 -7.52 2.58
C MET A 25 -24.50 -7.54 4.10
N GLN A 26 -24.57 -8.73 4.72
CA GLN A 26 -24.59 -8.87 6.17
C GLN A 26 -23.36 -8.23 6.84
N ILE A 27 -22.16 -8.46 6.28
CA ILE A 27 -20.92 -7.82 6.78
C ILE A 27 -21.04 -6.30 6.71
N ILE A 28 -21.43 -5.74 5.56
CA ILE A 28 -21.53 -4.29 5.37
C ILE A 28 -22.58 -3.68 6.30
N THR A 29 -23.75 -4.30 6.47
CA THR A 29 -24.78 -3.80 7.40
C THR A 29 -24.33 -3.87 8.84
N THR A 30 -23.70 -4.96 9.27
CA THR A 30 -23.19 -5.07 10.65
C THR A 30 -22.11 -4.03 10.93
N LEU A 31 -21.23 -3.74 9.97
CA LEU A 31 -20.26 -2.64 10.10
C LEU A 31 -20.96 -1.29 10.18
N GLY A 32 -21.99 -1.06 9.35
CA GLY A 32 -22.82 0.15 9.41
C GLY A 32 -23.45 0.36 10.79
N GLU A 33 -24.01 -0.69 11.38
CA GLU A 33 -24.58 -0.66 12.74
C GLU A 33 -23.52 -0.38 13.81
N ILE A 34 -22.36 -1.06 13.75
CA ILE A 34 -21.24 -0.89 14.70
C ILE A 34 -20.73 0.54 14.70
N TYR A 35 -20.59 1.15 13.51
CA TYR A 35 -20.07 2.51 13.36
C TYR A 35 -21.15 3.59 13.40
N GLY A 36 -22.41 3.22 13.62
CA GLY A 36 -23.53 4.17 13.75
C GLY A 36 -23.86 4.91 12.45
N SER A 37 -23.65 4.26 11.31
CA SER A 37 -24.00 4.81 9.99
C SER A 37 -25.51 4.84 9.79
N GLU A 38 -26.01 5.93 9.19
CA GLU A 38 -27.44 6.08 8.89
C GLU A 38 -27.84 5.39 7.58
N ARG A 39 -26.90 5.20 6.65
CA ARG A 39 -27.15 4.61 5.34
C ARG A 39 -25.89 3.97 4.75
N LEU A 40 -26.09 3.17 3.72
CA LEU A 40 -25.02 2.69 2.87
C LEU A 40 -24.87 3.57 1.63
N ILE A 41 -23.65 3.68 1.14
CA ILE A 41 -23.30 4.52 -0.02
C ILE A 41 -22.66 3.66 -1.12
N PRO A 42 -22.89 4.01 -2.40
CA PRO A 42 -22.21 3.36 -3.49
C PRO A 42 -20.72 3.72 -3.49
N VAL A 43 -19.87 2.78 -3.90
CA VAL A 43 -18.43 3.01 -4.11
C VAL A 43 -18.08 2.93 -5.59
N SER A 44 -17.16 3.76 -6.07
CA SER A 44 -16.71 3.73 -7.47
C SER A 44 -15.65 2.65 -7.73
N SER A 45 -14.82 2.34 -6.72
CA SER A 45 -13.84 1.26 -6.79
C SER A 45 -13.50 0.65 -5.44
N VAL A 46 -12.90 -0.54 -5.49
CA VAL A 46 -12.45 -1.32 -4.33
C VAL A 46 -11.02 -1.78 -4.52
N GLN A 47 -10.27 -1.82 -3.42
CA GLN A 47 -8.97 -2.48 -3.36
C GLN A 47 -8.91 -3.44 -2.18
N ILE A 48 -8.77 -4.73 -2.47
CA ILE A 48 -8.82 -5.81 -1.49
C ILE A 48 -7.41 -6.11 -0.98
N ALA A 49 -7.24 -6.16 0.34
CA ALA A 49 -6.01 -6.63 1.00
C ALA A 49 -6.13 -8.09 1.47
N GLY A 50 -5.03 -8.67 1.97
CA GLY A 50 -5.00 -10.07 2.41
C GLY A 50 -4.81 -11.08 1.28
N VAL A 51 -4.13 -10.67 0.20
CA VAL A 51 -3.95 -11.48 -1.02
C VAL A 51 -2.83 -12.50 -0.89
N SER A 52 -1.81 -12.23 -0.06
CA SER A 52 -0.73 -13.18 0.17
C SER A 52 -1.22 -14.41 0.94
N TYR A 53 -0.96 -15.61 0.41
CA TYR A 53 -1.25 -16.87 1.10
C TYR A 53 -0.56 -16.94 2.47
N HIS A 54 0.60 -16.28 2.62
CA HIS A 54 1.31 -16.19 3.89
C HIS A 54 0.46 -15.57 5.01
N ASN A 55 -0.36 -14.57 4.68
CA ASN A 55 -1.22 -13.91 5.66
C ASN A 55 -2.59 -14.60 5.77
N LEU A 56 -3.08 -15.15 4.66
CA LEU A 56 -4.43 -15.69 4.52
C LEU A 56 -4.56 -17.10 5.13
N GLY A 57 -3.57 -17.97 4.87
CA GLY A 57 -3.62 -19.39 5.22
C GLY A 57 -4.76 -20.15 4.53
N GLU A 58 -4.89 -21.45 4.86
CA GLU A 58 -5.92 -22.30 4.25
C GLU A 58 -7.34 -21.84 4.59
N ALA A 59 -7.60 -21.39 5.82
CA ALA A 59 -8.94 -20.97 6.24
C ALA A 59 -9.46 -19.77 5.42
N GLY A 60 -8.62 -18.78 5.13
CA GLY A 60 -9.04 -17.69 4.28
C GLY A 60 -9.14 -18.10 2.81
N LEU A 61 -8.39 -19.11 2.36
CA LEU A 61 -8.52 -19.65 1.00
C LEU A 61 -9.83 -20.43 0.83
N GLU A 62 -10.22 -21.21 1.83
CA GLU A 62 -11.54 -21.86 1.89
C GLU A 62 -12.67 -20.83 1.84
N TYR A 63 -12.57 -19.76 2.62
CA TYR A 63 -13.53 -18.66 2.56
C TYR A 63 -13.60 -18.01 1.16
N LEU A 64 -12.46 -17.71 0.54
CA LEU A 64 -12.44 -17.15 -0.82
C LEU A 64 -13.03 -18.13 -1.85
N ALA A 65 -12.75 -19.43 -1.71
CA ALA A 65 -13.29 -20.46 -2.59
C ALA A 65 -14.81 -20.56 -2.49
N GLU A 66 -15.38 -20.47 -1.27
CA GLU A 66 -16.82 -20.41 -1.04
C GLU A 66 -17.43 -19.17 -1.69
N MET A 67 -16.86 -17.98 -1.44
CA MET A 67 -17.36 -16.73 -2.02
C MET A 67 -17.28 -16.74 -3.56
N ALA A 68 -16.31 -17.46 -4.15
CA ALA A 68 -16.15 -17.59 -5.59
C ALA A 68 -17.11 -18.59 -6.26
N GLU A 69 -17.95 -19.32 -5.50
CA GLU A 69 -18.97 -20.20 -6.06
C GLU A 69 -20.04 -19.41 -6.83
N ASP A 70 -20.51 -18.29 -6.27
CA ASP A 70 -21.53 -17.44 -6.90
C ASP A 70 -21.26 -15.92 -6.78
N GLY A 71 -20.16 -15.50 -6.14
CA GLY A 71 -19.79 -14.10 -5.99
C GLY A 71 -19.33 -13.49 -7.31
N GLN A 72 -19.82 -12.28 -7.60
CA GLN A 72 -19.36 -11.43 -8.70
C GLN A 72 -19.21 -10.00 -8.21
N THR A 73 -18.05 -9.40 -8.47
CA THR A 73 -17.81 -7.99 -8.15
C THR A 73 -18.68 -7.07 -9.01
N ARG A 74 -19.17 -5.99 -8.41
CA ARG A 74 -20.08 -5.03 -9.04
C ARG A 74 -19.42 -3.72 -9.46
N VAL A 75 -18.19 -3.51 -9.01
CA VAL A 75 -17.41 -2.26 -9.18
C VAL A 75 -15.96 -2.61 -9.52
N LEU A 76 -15.21 -1.64 -10.06
CA LEU A 76 -13.79 -1.82 -10.36
C LEU A 76 -13.06 -2.30 -9.10
N THR A 77 -12.52 -3.52 -9.15
CA THR A 77 -11.89 -4.17 -7.99
C THR A 77 -10.49 -4.62 -8.33
N THR A 78 -9.52 -4.18 -7.53
CA THR A 78 -8.09 -4.53 -7.66
C THR A 78 -7.57 -5.19 -6.37
N LEU A 79 -6.38 -5.78 -6.44
CA LEU A 79 -5.76 -6.52 -5.34
C LEU A 79 -4.52 -5.78 -4.80
N ASN A 80 -4.29 -5.88 -3.50
CA ASN A 80 -3.00 -5.58 -2.86
C ASN A 80 -1.94 -6.62 -3.31
N PRO A 81 -0.61 -6.44 -3.07
CA PRO A 81 0.40 -7.38 -3.52
C PRO A 81 0.15 -8.80 -3.03
N ALA A 82 0.45 -9.74 -3.91
CA ALA A 82 0.57 -11.15 -3.60
C ALA A 82 1.87 -11.40 -2.82
N GLY A 83 2.05 -12.64 -2.36
CA GLY A 83 3.30 -13.05 -1.72
C GLY A 83 4.44 -13.35 -2.70
N MET A 84 4.22 -13.23 -4.02
CA MET A 84 5.21 -13.56 -5.05
C MET A 84 4.87 -12.94 -6.40
N ASP A 85 5.84 -12.93 -7.30
CA ASP A 85 5.62 -12.70 -8.72
C ASP A 85 4.87 -13.90 -9.32
N LEU A 86 3.71 -13.67 -9.92
CA LEU A 86 2.83 -14.77 -10.36
C LEU A 86 3.42 -15.59 -11.52
N ASP A 87 4.34 -15.00 -12.28
CA ASP A 87 4.95 -15.62 -13.47
C ASP A 87 6.38 -16.12 -13.18
N GLU A 88 7.21 -15.29 -12.54
CA GLU A 88 8.65 -15.51 -12.38
C GLU A 88 9.06 -15.97 -10.97
N TRP A 89 8.13 -16.38 -10.10
CA TRP A 89 8.41 -16.78 -8.71
C TRP A 89 9.58 -17.77 -8.53
N LYS A 90 9.78 -18.70 -9.49
CA LYS A 90 10.88 -19.68 -9.45
C LYS A 90 12.24 -19.00 -9.44
N LYS A 91 12.41 -18.00 -10.32
CA LYS A 91 13.64 -17.20 -10.46
C LYS A 91 13.92 -16.43 -9.17
N HIS A 92 12.86 -15.98 -8.49
CA HIS A 92 12.95 -15.28 -7.22
C HIS A 92 13.15 -16.21 -6.02
N GLY A 93 13.26 -17.53 -6.20
CA GLY A 93 13.52 -18.49 -5.12
C GLY A 93 12.31 -18.74 -4.22
N ILE A 94 11.09 -18.58 -4.73
CA ILE A 94 9.87 -18.86 -3.97
C ILE A 94 9.59 -20.38 -3.97
N PRO A 95 9.22 -20.98 -2.83
CA PRO A 95 8.90 -22.41 -2.75
C PRO A 95 7.69 -22.80 -3.62
N PRO A 96 7.73 -23.96 -4.31
CA PRO A 96 6.62 -24.41 -5.17
C PRO A 96 5.28 -24.60 -4.45
N ASP A 97 5.29 -25.08 -3.20
CA ASP A 97 4.12 -25.27 -2.36
C ASP A 97 3.45 -23.93 -1.98
N PHE A 98 4.27 -22.91 -1.69
CA PHE A 98 3.77 -21.55 -1.51
C PHE A 98 3.15 -21.03 -2.81
N ALA A 99 3.82 -21.25 -3.94
CA ALA A 99 3.38 -20.75 -5.22
C ALA A 99 2.05 -21.35 -5.69
N GLU A 100 1.87 -22.66 -5.53
CA GLU A 100 0.60 -23.33 -5.84
C GLU A 100 -0.56 -22.74 -5.04
N ASN A 101 -0.38 -22.56 -3.73
CA ASN A 101 -1.41 -21.99 -2.87
C ASN A 101 -1.68 -20.51 -3.17
N GLN A 102 -0.63 -19.72 -3.46
CA GLN A 102 -0.79 -18.34 -3.87
C GLN A 102 -1.56 -18.21 -5.20
N GLN A 103 -1.36 -19.12 -6.15
CA GLN A 103 -2.14 -19.18 -7.38
C GLN A 103 -3.60 -19.52 -7.12
N ARG A 104 -3.90 -20.47 -6.22
CA ARG A 104 -5.28 -20.79 -5.80
C ARG A 104 -6.00 -19.55 -5.25
N VAL A 105 -5.31 -18.71 -4.48
CA VAL A 105 -5.87 -17.46 -3.94
C VAL A 105 -6.22 -16.48 -5.07
N VAL A 106 -5.30 -16.25 -6.00
CA VAL A 106 -5.51 -15.31 -7.12
C VAL A 106 -6.61 -15.81 -8.05
N GLU A 107 -6.68 -17.12 -8.31
CA GLU A 107 -7.73 -17.75 -9.10
C GLU A 107 -9.12 -17.56 -8.48
N ALA A 108 -9.25 -17.69 -7.15
CA ALA A 108 -10.51 -17.44 -6.47
C ALA A 108 -11.00 -16.00 -6.67
N PHE A 109 -10.09 -15.01 -6.59
CA PHE A 109 -10.41 -13.62 -6.91
C PHE A 109 -10.77 -13.43 -8.40
N SER A 110 -10.04 -14.06 -9.31
CA SER A 110 -10.30 -13.99 -10.76
C SER A 110 -11.71 -14.48 -11.10
N ARG A 111 -12.15 -15.60 -10.50
CA ARG A 111 -13.50 -16.16 -10.67
C ARG A 111 -14.62 -15.21 -10.24
N MET A 112 -14.34 -14.30 -9.29
CA MET A 112 -15.28 -13.26 -8.86
C MET A 112 -15.24 -11.99 -9.74
N GLY A 113 -14.43 -11.97 -10.80
CA GLY A 113 -14.29 -10.84 -11.72
C GLY A 113 -13.31 -9.76 -11.24
N VAL A 114 -12.47 -10.06 -10.25
CA VAL A 114 -11.45 -9.13 -9.75
C VAL A 114 -10.30 -9.02 -10.75
N ILE A 115 -9.78 -7.80 -10.96
CA ILE A 115 -8.56 -7.58 -11.74
C ILE A 115 -7.37 -8.09 -10.93
N THR A 116 -6.72 -9.15 -11.43
CA THR A 116 -5.64 -9.87 -10.74
C THR A 116 -4.26 -9.21 -10.87
N THR A 117 -4.22 -7.89 -11.06
CA THR A 117 -2.98 -7.12 -10.90
C THR A 117 -2.81 -6.79 -9.42
N CYS A 118 -1.77 -7.32 -8.79
CA CYS A 118 -1.60 -7.23 -7.34
C CYS A 118 -0.63 -6.10 -6.95
N THR A 119 -1.14 -4.97 -6.47
CA THR A 119 -0.28 -3.82 -6.12
C THR A 119 -0.82 -2.97 -4.98
N CYS A 120 0.11 -2.42 -4.18
CA CYS A 120 -0.19 -1.47 -3.12
C CYS A 120 -0.35 -0.03 -3.65
N THR A 121 -0.13 0.17 -4.95
CA THR A 121 -0.22 1.45 -5.66
C THR A 121 -1.27 1.39 -6.79
N PRO A 122 -2.55 1.09 -6.48
CA PRO A 122 -3.61 0.88 -7.49
C PRO A 122 -3.80 2.11 -8.42
N TYR A 123 -3.55 3.31 -7.90
CA TYR A 123 -3.60 4.58 -8.62
C TYR A 123 -2.53 4.71 -9.72
N LEU A 124 -1.45 3.92 -9.70
CA LEU A 124 -0.45 3.91 -10.78
C LEU A 124 -0.85 2.99 -11.95
N ILE A 125 -1.88 2.15 -11.78
CA ILE A 125 -2.30 1.15 -12.77
C ILE A 125 -3.76 1.32 -13.22
N GLY A 126 -4.34 2.50 -13.01
CA GLY A 126 -5.64 2.87 -13.56
C GLY A 126 -6.83 2.75 -12.60
N ASN A 127 -6.66 2.22 -11.39
CA ASN A 127 -7.67 2.38 -10.33
C ASN A 127 -7.42 3.72 -9.61
N LEU A 128 -7.76 4.80 -10.32
CA LEU A 128 -7.52 6.19 -9.95
C LEU A 128 -8.87 6.92 -9.81
N PRO A 129 -9.39 7.11 -8.59
CA PRO A 129 -10.67 7.79 -8.37
C PRO A 129 -10.55 9.31 -8.59
N HIS A 130 -11.70 9.97 -8.74
CA HIS A 130 -11.76 11.43 -8.77
C HIS A 130 -11.90 12.04 -7.36
N TYR A 131 -11.61 13.34 -7.26
CA TYR A 131 -11.83 14.12 -6.04
C TYR A 131 -13.28 13.97 -5.55
N GLY A 132 -13.44 13.65 -4.27
CA GLY A 132 -14.74 13.48 -3.61
C GLY A 132 -15.44 12.16 -3.86
N GLU A 133 -14.94 11.29 -4.75
CA GLU A 133 -15.53 9.96 -4.95
C GLU A 133 -15.38 9.07 -3.71
N HIS A 134 -16.41 8.28 -3.43
CA HIS A 134 -16.36 7.27 -2.38
C HIS A 134 -15.81 5.96 -2.93
N ILE A 135 -14.81 5.41 -2.25
CA ILE A 135 -14.16 4.13 -2.59
C ILE A 135 -14.04 3.28 -1.33
N ALA A 136 -13.76 1.98 -1.47
CA ALA A 136 -13.51 1.08 -0.35
C ALA A 136 -12.15 0.38 -0.53
N TRP A 137 -11.08 1.01 -0.02
CA TRP A 137 -9.71 0.52 -0.17
C TRP A 137 -9.13 0.02 1.17
N ALA A 138 -8.31 -1.03 1.11
CA ALA A 138 -7.78 -1.69 2.31
C ALA A 138 -6.29 -1.41 2.58
N GLU A 139 -5.47 -1.15 1.55
CA GLU A 139 -4.04 -0.87 1.73
C GLU A 139 -3.84 0.49 2.40
N SER A 140 -3.15 0.51 3.54
CA SER A 140 -3.05 1.71 4.37
C SER A 140 -2.38 2.89 3.67
N SER A 141 -1.33 2.63 2.87
CA SER A 141 -0.68 3.68 2.09
C SER A 141 -1.56 4.20 0.96
N ALA A 142 -2.33 3.32 0.32
CA ALA A 142 -3.23 3.70 -0.76
C ALA A 142 -4.45 4.47 -0.24
N VAL A 143 -4.99 4.08 0.92
CA VAL A 143 -6.04 4.82 1.64
C VAL A 143 -5.58 6.24 1.98
N CYS A 144 -4.37 6.38 2.55
CA CYS A 144 -3.81 7.68 2.89
C CYS A 144 -3.61 8.57 1.65
N PHE A 145 -3.10 7.97 0.56
CA PHE A 145 -2.93 8.66 -0.72
C PHE A 145 -4.28 9.07 -1.35
N ALA A 146 -5.28 8.18 -1.33
CA ALA A 146 -6.61 8.47 -1.85
C ALA A 146 -7.29 9.61 -1.09
N ASN A 147 -7.25 9.57 0.24
CA ASN A 147 -7.84 10.61 1.07
C ASN A 147 -7.14 11.96 0.92
N SER A 148 -5.80 11.96 0.95
CA SER A 148 -5.03 13.19 1.09
C SER A 148 -4.59 13.77 -0.26
N VAL A 149 -4.03 12.95 -1.14
CA VAL A 149 -3.43 13.40 -2.41
C VAL A 149 -4.47 13.51 -3.51
N ILE A 150 -5.38 12.54 -3.61
CA ILE A 150 -6.46 12.54 -4.60
C ILE A 150 -7.66 13.36 -4.09
N GLY A 151 -7.97 13.27 -2.79
CA GLY A 151 -9.18 13.84 -2.20
C GLY A 151 -10.41 12.95 -2.34
N ALA A 152 -10.24 11.67 -2.66
CA ALA A 152 -11.29 10.67 -2.56
C ALA A 152 -11.64 10.38 -1.09
N ARG A 153 -12.71 9.61 -0.86
CA ARG A 153 -13.28 9.34 0.46
C ARG A 153 -13.30 7.85 0.73
N THR A 154 -12.50 7.41 1.70
CA THR A 154 -12.47 6.01 2.13
C THR A 154 -12.05 5.89 3.58
N ASN A 155 -12.66 4.94 4.29
CA ASN A 155 -12.09 4.40 5.51
C ASN A 155 -10.97 3.40 5.16
N ARG A 156 -10.27 2.91 6.18
CA ARG A 156 -9.35 1.77 6.01
C ARG A 156 -10.14 0.48 6.14
N GLU A 157 -10.46 -0.13 5.00
CA GLU A 157 -11.16 -1.40 4.97
C GLU A 157 -10.29 -2.57 5.43
N GLY A 158 -10.91 -3.60 6.01
CA GLY A 158 -10.28 -4.91 6.18
C GLY A 158 -10.38 -5.74 4.91
N GLY A 159 -9.62 -6.84 4.81
CA GLY A 159 -9.72 -7.77 3.69
C GLY A 159 -11.16 -8.28 3.45
N PRO A 160 -11.86 -8.80 4.47
CA PRO A 160 -13.24 -9.26 4.34
C PRO A 160 -14.23 -8.13 4.02
N SER A 161 -14.09 -6.94 4.60
CA SER A 161 -15.01 -5.82 4.34
C SER A 161 -14.80 -5.21 2.95
N ALA A 162 -13.56 -5.16 2.45
CA ALA A 162 -13.28 -4.76 1.08
C ALA A 162 -13.87 -5.76 0.08
N LEU A 163 -13.72 -7.07 0.29
CA LEU A 163 -14.37 -8.07 -0.57
C LEU A 163 -15.91 -7.92 -0.51
N ALA A 164 -16.46 -7.69 0.67
CA ALA A 164 -17.89 -7.47 0.83
C ALA A 164 -18.37 -6.22 0.05
N ALA A 165 -17.60 -5.12 0.10
CA ALA A 165 -17.88 -3.92 -0.67
C ALA A 165 -17.77 -4.15 -2.18
N ALA A 166 -16.85 -5.00 -2.64
CA ALA A 166 -16.74 -5.36 -4.06
C ALA A 166 -17.98 -6.12 -4.56
N LEU A 167 -18.50 -7.05 -3.76
CA LEU A 167 -19.63 -7.91 -4.11
C LEU A 167 -21.00 -7.22 -4.00
N THR A 168 -21.10 -6.17 -3.17
CA THR A 168 -22.33 -5.39 -2.99
C THR A 168 -22.31 -4.08 -3.78
N GLY A 169 -21.13 -3.55 -4.07
CA GLY A 169 -20.95 -2.18 -4.58
C GLY A 169 -21.23 -1.11 -3.52
N ARG A 170 -21.27 -1.48 -2.23
CA ARG A 170 -21.67 -0.61 -1.12
C ARG A 170 -20.64 -0.61 0.00
N THR A 171 -20.51 0.52 0.69
CA THR A 171 -19.88 0.60 2.02
C THR A 171 -20.75 1.43 2.95
N ALA A 172 -20.50 1.37 4.26
CA ALA A 172 -21.20 2.18 5.24
C ALA A 172 -20.71 3.62 5.21
N GLU A 173 -21.63 4.59 5.30
CA GLU A 173 -21.28 6.01 5.35
C GLU A 173 -20.91 6.40 6.78
N TYR A 174 -19.61 6.33 7.11
CA TYR A 174 -19.07 6.75 8.39
C TYR A 174 -17.61 7.21 8.23
N GLY A 175 -17.03 7.72 9.31
CA GLY A 175 -15.60 8.06 9.35
C GLY A 175 -15.23 9.04 8.25
N PHE A 176 -14.23 8.71 7.44
CA PHE A 176 -13.70 9.59 6.39
C PHE A 176 -14.58 9.70 5.15
N HIS A 177 -15.73 9.01 5.10
CA HIS A 177 -16.77 9.35 4.12
C HIS A 177 -17.47 10.68 4.45
N LEU A 178 -17.48 11.07 5.73
CA LEU A 178 -18.11 12.29 6.23
C LEU A 178 -17.13 13.48 6.22
N GLU A 179 -17.60 14.67 5.86
CA GLU A 179 -16.75 15.85 5.71
C GLU A 179 -16.26 16.42 7.04
N GLU A 180 -17.13 16.38 8.04
CA GLU A 180 -16.86 16.80 9.42
C GLU A 180 -15.70 16.03 10.06
N ASN A 181 -15.47 14.78 9.65
CA ASN A 181 -14.41 13.92 10.17
C ASN A 181 -13.07 14.10 9.42
N ARG A 182 -12.98 15.07 8.50
CA ARG A 182 -11.79 15.28 7.65
C ARG A 182 -11.02 16.54 8.01
N GLN A 183 -11.36 17.21 9.10
CA GLN A 183 -10.74 18.47 9.51
C GLN A 183 -9.41 18.23 10.22
N ALA A 184 -8.39 19.02 9.90
CA ALA A 184 -7.11 18.97 10.59
C ALA A 184 -7.24 19.39 12.06
N GLU A 185 -6.41 18.78 12.90
CA GLU A 185 -6.46 18.92 14.37
C GLU A 185 -5.11 19.39 14.95
N VAL A 186 -4.01 19.17 14.24
CA VAL A 186 -2.66 19.60 14.63
C VAL A 186 -1.87 20.11 13.43
N LYS A 187 -1.17 21.23 13.61
CA LYS A 187 -0.24 21.77 12.60
C LYS A 187 1.17 21.24 12.83
N TYR A 188 1.85 20.82 11.77
CA TYR A 188 3.29 20.53 11.73
C TYR A 188 3.99 21.56 10.85
N ASP A 189 4.89 22.33 11.44
CA ASP A 189 5.77 23.27 10.73
C ASP A 189 7.11 22.59 10.44
N VAL A 190 7.34 22.20 9.19
CA VAL A 190 8.56 21.52 8.76
C VAL A 190 9.65 22.55 8.47
N GLN A 191 10.71 22.52 9.29
CA GLN A 191 11.87 23.40 9.18
C GLN A 191 13.13 22.64 8.70
N ALA A 192 13.03 21.32 8.53
CA ALA A 192 14.07 20.48 7.93
C ALA A 192 14.10 20.62 6.39
N GLN A 193 15.24 20.31 5.78
CA GLN A 193 15.35 20.20 4.32
C GLN A 193 14.79 18.85 3.87
N ILE A 194 13.70 18.86 3.08
CA ILE A 194 13.05 17.65 2.57
C ILE A 194 13.14 17.67 1.05
N GLU A 195 13.96 16.78 0.48
CA GLU A 195 14.22 16.76 -0.97
C GLU A 195 14.00 15.38 -1.59
N ASN A 196 14.37 14.29 -0.92
CA ASN A 196 14.44 12.95 -1.51
C ASN A 196 13.26 12.09 -1.07
N THR A 197 12.99 11.01 -1.81
CA THR A 197 11.88 10.09 -1.50
C THR A 197 12.00 9.46 -0.12
N ASP A 198 13.22 9.16 0.34
CA ASP A 198 13.49 8.66 1.69
C ASP A 198 13.29 9.74 2.75
N ASP A 199 13.60 11.02 2.47
CA ASP A 199 13.30 12.14 3.38
C ASP A 199 11.79 12.25 3.62
N PHE A 200 10.96 12.11 2.58
CA PHE A 200 9.50 12.05 2.75
C PHE A 200 9.05 10.81 3.57
N GLY A 201 9.76 9.70 3.44
CA GLY A 201 9.54 8.51 4.27
C GLY A 201 9.85 8.79 5.75
N LEU A 202 10.99 9.38 6.05
CA LEU A 202 11.39 9.76 7.41
C LEU A 202 10.47 10.82 8.02
N LEU A 203 10.05 11.81 7.22
CA LEU A 203 9.10 12.83 7.65
C LEU A 203 7.77 12.19 8.09
N GLY A 204 7.28 11.21 7.31
CA GLY A 204 6.08 10.45 7.66
C GLY A 204 6.25 9.63 8.95
N GLU A 205 7.45 9.14 9.25
CA GLU A 205 7.74 8.45 10.50
C GLU A 205 7.70 9.41 11.68
N VAL A 206 8.39 10.55 11.58
CA VAL A 206 8.45 11.59 12.63
C VAL A 206 7.05 12.07 12.97
N ILE A 207 6.29 12.50 11.96
CA ILE A 207 4.92 12.99 12.15
C ILE A 207 4.03 11.85 12.65
N GLY A 208 4.11 10.66 12.03
CA GLY A 208 3.30 9.50 12.41
C GLY A 208 3.44 9.14 13.89
N LYS A 209 4.67 9.11 14.42
CA LYS A 209 4.93 8.83 15.85
C LYS A 209 4.37 9.92 16.79
N ARG A 210 4.32 11.18 16.34
CA ARG A 210 3.90 12.34 17.17
C ARG A 210 2.38 12.56 17.16
N THR A 211 1.72 12.39 16.01
CA THR A 211 0.35 12.82 15.74
C THR A 211 -0.75 11.98 16.42
N ARG A 212 -0.43 10.78 16.93
CA ARG A 212 -1.40 9.89 17.61
C ARG A 212 -2.64 9.59 16.76
N LYS A 213 -3.82 10.11 17.12
CA LYS A 213 -5.11 9.86 16.44
C LYS A 213 -5.65 11.08 15.69
N GLU A 214 -4.87 12.15 15.65
CA GLU A 214 -5.29 13.44 15.08
C GLU A 214 -4.98 13.51 13.57
N ILE A 215 -5.61 14.46 12.88
CA ILE A 215 -5.35 14.71 11.45
C ILE A 215 -4.33 15.84 11.30
N PRO A 216 -3.15 15.58 10.70
CA PRO A 216 -2.10 16.59 10.59
C PRO A 216 -2.34 17.57 9.43
N TYR A 217 -2.03 18.84 9.68
CA TYR A 217 -1.87 19.91 8.69
C TYR A 217 -0.40 20.28 8.57
N ILE A 218 0.21 20.09 7.41
CA ILE A 218 1.67 20.15 7.22
C ILE A 218 2.01 21.41 6.42
N THR A 219 2.94 22.22 6.95
CA THR A 219 3.52 23.40 6.28
C THR A 219 5.04 23.25 6.15
N GLY A 220 5.67 24.08 5.31
CA GLY A 220 7.13 24.06 5.12
C GLY A 220 7.61 23.15 3.99
N ILE A 221 6.70 22.48 3.28
CA ILE A 221 6.98 21.72 2.04
C ILE A 221 6.49 22.53 0.84
N ASN A 222 7.39 22.89 -0.07
CA ASN A 222 7.07 23.76 -1.21
C ASN A 222 6.45 22.99 -2.38
N ASP A 223 7.00 21.82 -2.70
CA ASP A 223 6.52 20.94 -3.75
C ASP A 223 6.76 19.47 -3.36
N ALA A 224 6.05 18.58 -4.05
CA ALA A 224 6.24 17.14 -3.92
C ALA A 224 5.79 16.43 -5.19
N THR A 225 6.58 15.47 -5.63
CA THR A 225 6.23 14.52 -6.69
C THR A 225 5.29 13.43 -6.17
N THR A 226 4.64 12.72 -7.09
CA THR A 226 3.81 11.57 -6.76
C THR A 226 4.56 10.49 -5.96
N ASP A 227 5.84 10.24 -6.27
CA ASP A 227 6.63 9.21 -5.60
C ASP A 227 7.05 9.63 -4.18
N GLN A 228 7.38 10.90 -3.97
CA GLN A 228 7.59 11.48 -2.63
C GLN A 228 6.33 11.41 -1.78
N LEU A 229 5.17 11.82 -2.32
CA LEU A 229 3.89 11.72 -1.61
C LEU A 229 3.51 10.27 -1.32
N LYS A 230 3.78 9.34 -2.25
CA LYS A 230 3.60 7.89 -2.05
C LYS A 230 4.44 7.38 -0.88
N SER A 231 5.72 7.78 -0.80
CA SER A 231 6.61 7.44 0.31
C SER A 231 6.11 7.98 1.65
N PHE A 232 5.71 9.26 1.68
CA PHE A 232 5.14 9.90 2.87
C PHE A 232 3.86 9.20 3.35
N CYS A 233 2.90 8.97 2.43
CA CYS A 233 1.65 8.24 2.72
C CYS A 233 1.93 6.85 3.30
N ALA A 234 2.94 6.17 2.77
CA ALA A 234 3.33 4.85 3.24
C ALA A 234 3.87 4.87 4.66
N SER A 235 4.71 5.85 4.96
CA SER A 235 5.33 5.97 6.27
C SER A 235 4.34 6.45 7.33
N ILE A 236 3.61 7.54 7.09
CA ILE A 236 2.69 8.10 8.09
C ILE A 236 1.54 7.14 8.45
N ALA A 237 1.07 6.35 7.47
CA ALA A 237 0.07 5.31 7.72
C ALA A 237 0.65 4.11 8.50
N THR A 238 1.95 3.85 8.39
CA THR A 238 2.63 2.73 9.07
C THR A 238 2.98 3.08 10.51
N PHE A 239 3.58 4.24 10.74
CA PHE A 239 4.05 4.65 12.07
C PHE A 239 2.98 5.35 12.91
N GLY A 240 2.01 6.02 12.28
CA GLY A 240 0.93 6.73 12.97
C GLY A 240 -0.46 6.13 12.81
N GLY A 241 -0.67 5.20 11.86
CA GLY A 241 -2.01 4.71 11.53
C GLY A 241 -2.90 5.78 10.89
N ILE A 242 -2.31 6.86 10.38
CA ILE A 242 -3.01 8.03 9.84
C ILE A 242 -3.48 7.75 8.42
N ALA A 243 -4.78 7.96 8.19
CA ALA A 243 -5.44 7.68 6.91
C ALA A 243 -5.75 8.95 6.11
N LEU A 244 -5.51 10.14 6.68
CA LEU A 244 -5.74 11.43 6.06
C LEU A 244 -4.78 12.45 6.65
N PHE A 245 -4.18 13.29 5.79
CA PHE A 245 -3.45 14.49 6.16
C PHE A 245 -3.79 15.62 5.18
N HIS A 246 -3.39 16.82 5.55
CA HIS A 246 -3.41 17.98 4.66
C HIS A 246 -1.99 18.54 4.57
N MET A 247 -1.54 18.86 3.36
CA MET A 247 -0.24 19.48 3.11
C MET A 247 -0.47 20.76 2.31
N GLU A 248 -0.07 21.89 2.90
CA GLU A 248 -0.37 23.23 2.39
C GLU A 248 0.13 23.41 0.96
N GLY A 249 -0.74 23.89 0.07
CA GLY A 249 -0.41 24.11 -1.34
C GLY A 249 -0.26 22.84 -2.21
N ILE A 250 -0.28 21.65 -1.60
CA ILE A 250 -0.03 20.37 -2.29
C ILE A 250 -1.29 19.50 -2.35
N THR A 251 -1.93 19.23 -1.21
CA THR A 251 -3.16 18.41 -1.18
C THR A 251 -4.40 19.25 -1.49
N PRO A 252 -5.40 18.70 -2.22
CA PRO A 252 -6.56 19.47 -2.68
C PRO A 252 -7.60 19.78 -1.59
N ASN A 253 -7.61 19.05 -0.47
CA ASN A 253 -8.61 19.22 0.58
C ASN A 253 -8.45 20.57 1.30
N ARG A 254 -9.59 21.17 1.65
CA ARG A 254 -9.62 22.40 2.45
C ARG A 254 -9.91 22.03 3.90
N THR A 255 -9.19 22.66 4.82
CA THR A 255 -9.39 22.50 6.25
C THR A 255 -9.07 23.82 6.95
N GLN A 256 -9.57 23.99 8.18
CA GLN A 256 -9.08 25.04 9.07
C GLN A 256 -7.65 24.71 9.51
N ILE A 257 -6.83 25.75 9.68
CA ILE A 257 -5.46 25.62 10.20
C ILE A 257 -5.55 25.50 11.73
N PRO A 258 -5.07 24.40 12.32
CA PRO A 258 -5.07 24.23 13.76
C PRO A 258 -4.20 25.27 14.48
N SER A 259 -4.59 25.68 15.68
CA SER A 259 -3.79 26.60 16.51
C SER A 259 -2.61 25.90 17.17
N ARG A 260 -2.74 24.61 17.51
CA ARG A 260 -1.66 23.80 18.06
C ARG A 260 -0.65 23.49 16.96
N THR A 261 0.59 23.90 17.18
CA THR A 261 1.70 23.72 16.23
C THR A 261 2.82 22.92 16.87
N GLU A 262 3.30 21.90 16.17
CA GLU A 262 4.54 21.17 16.44
C GLU A 262 5.56 21.49 15.33
N ILE A 263 6.84 21.45 15.66
CA ILE A 263 7.93 21.75 14.71
C ILE A 263 8.63 20.43 14.37
N VAL A 264 8.96 20.24 13.09
CA VAL A 264 9.86 19.16 12.64
C VAL A 264 11.19 19.79 12.23
N THR A 265 12.26 19.40 12.92
CA THR A 265 13.62 19.93 12.74
C THR A 265 14.53 18.96 12.01
N GLU A 266 15.70 19.43 11.58
CA GLU A 266 16.74 18.57 10.98
C GLU A 266 17.24 17.48 11.95
N GLU A 267 17.26 17.79 13.26
CA GLU A 267 17.61 16.83 14.31
C GLU A 267 16.58 15.69 14.38
N ASP A 268 15.29 16.00 14.24
CA ASP A 268 14.22 14.99 14.21
C ASP A 268 14.39 14.02 13.03
N MET A 269 14.78 14.54 11.86
CA MET A 269 15.04 13.74 10.66
C MET A 269 16.27 12.85 10.83
N THR A 270 17.33 13.39 11.45
CA THR A 270 18.55 12.64 11.78
C THR A 270 18.26 11.52 12.78
N GLU A 271 17.48 11.80 13.82
CA GLU A 271 17.09 10.81 14.82
C GLU A 271 16.21 9.71 14.20
N ALA A 272 15.24 10.08 13.36
CA ALA A 272 14.40 9.10 12.66
C ALA A 272 15.25 8.15 11.79
N ARG A 273 16.21 8.68 11.04
CA ARG A 273 17.14 7.86 10.24
C ARG A 273 17.94 6.91 11.13
N ALA A 274 18.53 7.41 12.21
CA ALA A 274 19.29 6.60 13.15
C ALA A 274 18.44 5.49 13.81
N GLN A 275 17.15 5.72 14.04
CA GLN A 275 16.24 4.69 14.55
C GLN A 275 15.91 3.60 13.51
N LEU A 276 16.06 3.86 12.22
CA LEU A 276 15.86 2.91 11.12
C LEU A 276 17.12 2.17 10.67
N ASP A 277 18.27 2.57 11.21
CA ASP A 277 19.56 1.92 11.00
C ASP A 277 19.89 1.04 12.21
N ASP A 278 20.14 -0.24 11.97
CA ASP A 278 20.63 -1.17 12.98
C ASP A 278 22.16 -1.25 12.95
N GLU A 279 22.81 -1.26 14.11
CA GLU A 279 24.27 -1.42 14.21
C GLU A 279 24.73 -2.78 13.65
N ASP A 280 25.90 -2.80 13.01
CA ASP A 280 26.53 -3.98 12.43
C ASP A 280 25.60 -4.78 11.48
N ALA A 281 24.86 -4.09 10.61
CA ALA A 281 24.01 -4.73 9.61
C ALA A 281 24.86 -5.27 8.44
N GLU A 282 24.93 -6.59 8.31
CA GLU A 282 25.48 -7.23 7.09
C GLU A 282 24.39 -7.24 6.01
N ILE A 283 24.51 -6.34 5.04
CA ILE A 283 23.53 -6.14 3.97
C ILE A 283 23.71 -7.18 2.86
N ASP A 284 22.80 -8.15 2.82
CA ASP A 284 22.71 -9.20 1.79
C ASP A 284 21.45 -9.05 0.91
N PHE A 285 20.54 -8.15 1.28
CA PHE A 285 19.32 -7.85 0.53
C PHE A 285 19.08 -6.35 0.37
N ILE A 286 18.89 -5.91 -0.87
CA ILE A 286 18.49 -4.55 -1.21
C ILE A 286 17.08 -4.60 -1.79
N SER A 287 16.13 -3.88 -1.19
CA SER A 287 14.74 -3.85 -1.64
C SER A 287 14.29 -2.43 -1.96
N ILE A 288 13.95 -2.19 -3.22
CA ILE A 288 13.38 -0.95 -3.73
C ILE A 288 11.94 -1.20 -4.16
N GLY A 289 11.07 -0.19 -4.02
CA GLY A 289 9.66 -0.29 -4.43
C GLY A 289 8.71 -0.69 -3.30
N CYS A 290 8.88 -0.08 -2.11
CA CYS A 290 7.89 -0.12 -1.04
C CYS A 290 7.43 1.30 -0.68
N PRO A 291 6.28 1.79 -1.18
CA PRO A 291 5.31 1.11 -2.05
C PRO A 291 5.83 0.82 -3.46
N HIS A 292 5.14 -0.06 -4.20
CA HIS A 292 5.55 -0.53 -5.54
C HIS A 292 6.07 0.60 -6.44
N ALA A 293 7.23 0.33 -7.05
CA ALA A 293 7.98 1.30 -7.81
C ALA A 293 7.17 1.81 -9.02
N SER A 294 7.20 3.12 -9.24
CA SER A 294 6.70 3.75 -10.45
C SER A 294 7.64 3.46 -11.63
N ILE A 295 7.19 3.76 -12.85
CA ILE A 295 8.06 3.62 -14.02
C ILE A 295 9.28 4.54 -13.95
N LYS A 296 9.16 5.73 -13.31
CA LYS A 296 10.27 6.67 -13.14
C LYS A 296 11.31 6.17 -12.15
N GLU A 297 10.88 5.54 -11.07
CA GLU A 297 11.80 4.89 -10.13
C GLU A 297 12.54 3.72 -10.80
N ILE A 298 11.83 2.93 -11.63
CA ILE A 298 12.44 1.83 -12.39
C ILE A 298 13.46 2.35 -13.42
N GLU A 299 13.12 3.42 -14.15
CA GLU A 299 14.04 4.10 -15.06
C GLU A 299 15.32 4.53 -14.32
N LYS A 300 15.18 5.20 -13.17
CA LYS A 300 16.33 5.63 -12.37
C LYS A 300 17.19 4.46 -11.88
N VAL A 301 16.56 3.36 -11.45
CA VAL A 301 17.32 2.15 -11.06
C VAL A 301 18.07 1.56 -12.25
N ALA A 302 17.43 1.48 -13.42
CA ALA A 302 18.07 0.98 -14.63
C ALA A 302 19.29 1.84 -15.03
N GLU A 303 19.17 3.18 -14.96
CA GLU A 303 20.30 4.09 -15.18
C GLU A 303 21.47 3.85 -14.22
N LEU A 304 21.17 3.64 -12.93
CA LEU A 304 22.20 3.43 -11.90
C LEU A 304 22.89 2.06 -12.02
N LEU A 305 22.22 1.07 -12.60
CA LEU A 305 22.73 -0.29 -12.83
C LEU A 305 23.37 -0.48 -14.21
N ASP A 306 23.20 0.47 -15.15
CA ASP A 306 23.72 0.33 -16.51
C ASP A 306 25.25 0.11 -16.53
N GLY A 307 25.68 -0.95 -17.20
CA GLY A 307 27.09 -1.36 -17.27
C GLY A 307 27.68 -1.92 -15.96
N LYS A 308 26.90 -2.09 -14.90
CA LYS A 308 27.36 -2.64 -13.61
C LYS A 308 26.93 -4.09 -13.40
N ARG A 309 27.44 -4.71 -12.33
CA ARG A 309 26.98 -6.01 -11.83
C ARG A 309 26.72 -5.95 -10.34
N VAL A 310 25.65 -6.60 -9.91
CA VAL A 310 25.36 -6.87 -8.51
C VAL A 310 26.47 -7.76 -7.96
N ALA A 311 27.01 -7.37 -6.81
CA ALA A 311 28.10 -8.07 -6.16
C ALA A 311 27.70 -9.47 -5.68
N ASP A 312 28.66 -10.39 -5.69
CA ASP A 312 28.47 -11.74 -5.17
C ASP A 312 27.96 -11.72 -3.72
N GLY A 313 26.92 -12.52 -3.45
CA GLY A 313 26.29 -12.62 -2.13
C GLY A 313 25.20 -11.58 -1.86
N LYS A 314 24.97 -10.61 -2.76
CA LYS A 314 23.87 -9.64 -2.64
C LYS A 314 22.69 -10.00 -3.53
N THR A 315 21.49 -9.70 -3.06
CA THR A 315 20.25 -9.80 -3.84
C THR A 315 19.59 -8.44 -3.93
N VAL A 316 19.22 -8.00 -5.14
CA VAL A 316 18.50 -6.72 -5.34
C VAL A 316 17.11 -7.00 -5.91
N TRP A 317 16.07 -6.58 -5.20
CA TRP A 317 14.68 -6.63 -5.68
C TRP A 317 14.14 -5.23 -5.91
N ILE A 318 13.59 -5.01 -7.10
CA ILE A 318 12.77 -3.85 -7.44
C ILE A 318 11.34 -4.35 -7.57
N THR A 319 10.50 -4.07 -6.57
CA THR A 319 9.10 -4.54 -6.57
C THR A 319 8.18 -3.52 -7.25
N THR A 320 7.37 -3.98 -8.20
CA THR A 320 6.43 -3.13 -8.96
C THR A 320 5.14 -3.87 -9.32
N ALA A 321 4.17 -3.19 -9.94
CA ALA A 321 2.97 -3.83 -10.48
C ALA A 321 3.25 -4.44 -11.87
N LYS A 322 2.57 -5.55 -12.21
CA LYS A 322 2.74 -6.22 -13.51
C LYS A 322 2.61 -5.30 -14.74
N PRO A 323 1.61 -4.40 -14.87
CA PRO A 323 1.55 -3.46 -15.99
C PRO A 323 2.76 -2.51 -16.08
N THR A 324 3.33 -2.12 -14.94
CA THR A 324 4.53 -1.28 -14.88
C THR A 324 5.77 -2.06 -15.31
N LYS A 325 5.91 -3.32 -14.89
CA LYS A 325 6.96 -4.24 -15.38
C LYS A 325 6.86 -4.46 -16.89
N ASP A 326 5.64 -4.62 -17.42
CA ASP A 326 5.41 -4.78 -18.86
C ASP A 326 5.80 -3.53 -19.64
N LEU A 327 5.54 -2.33 -19.08
CA LEU A 327 6.02 -1.07 -19.64
C LEU A 327 7.55 -0.96 -19.59
N ALA A 328 8.16 -1.27 -18.43
CA ALA A 328 9.61 -1.27 -18.25
C ALA A 328 10.33 -2.23 -19.21
N THR A 329 9.71 -3.37 -19.52
CA THR A 329 10.21 -4.33 -20.52
C THR A 329 10.23 -3.70 -21.91
N LYS A 330 9.14 -3.03 -22.32
CA LYS A 330 9.07 -2.34 -23.62
C LYS A 330 10.06 -1.17 -23.74
N MET A 331 10.43 -0.57 -22.62
CA MET A 331 11.39 0.54 -22.56
C MET A 331 12.86 0.05 -22.46
N GLY A 332 13.10 -1.25 -22.30
CA GLY A 332 14.44 -1.84 -22.17
C GLY A 332 15.00 -1.84 -20.74
N TYR A 333 14.30 -1.25 -19.76
CA TYR A 333 14.75 -1.19 -18.37
C TYR A 333 14.81 -2.56 -17.70
N TYR A 334 13.88 -3.47 -18.04
CA TYR A 334 13.91 -4.85 -17.53
C TYR A 334 15.24 -5.52 -17.88
N ASP A 335 15.65 -5.47 -19.16
CA ASP A 335 16.89 -6.11 -19.61
C ASP A 335 18.12 -5.49 -18.93
N THR A 336 18.18 -4.17 -18.77
CA THR A 336 19.28 -3.51 -18.05
C THR A 336 19.40 -3.99 -16.61
N ILE A 337 18.29 -4.01 -15.87
CA ILE A 337 18.23 -4.45 -14.47
C ILE A 337 18.66 -5.92 -14.34
N GLU A 338 18.13 -6.79 -15.20
CA GLU A 338 18.36 -8.23 -15.15
C GLU A 338 19.78 -8.62 -15.60
N ASN A 339 20.35 -7.93 -16.58
CA ASN A 339 21.73 -8.17 -17.01
C ASN A 339 22.75 -7.78 -15.93
N ALA A 340 22.42 -6.80 -15.09
CA ALA A 340 23.21 -6.44 -13.90
C ALA A 340 23.10 -7.50 -12.79
N GLY A 341 22.12 -8.42 -12.83
CA GLY A 341 21.89 -9.43 -11.79
C GLY A 341 20.89 -9.01 -10.71
N ALA A 342 20.19 -7.90 -10.90
CA ALA A 342 19.07 -7.48 -10.05
C ALA A 342 17.74 -8.04 -10.60
N PHE A 343 16.71 -8.11 -9.76
CA PHE A 343 15.41 -8.65 -10.14
C PHE A 343 14.33 -7.57 -10.17
N LEU A 344 13.66 -7.43 -11.32
CA LEU A 344 12.43 -6.63 -11.41
C LEU A 344 11.23 -7.54 -11.08
N VAL A 345 10.78 -7.50 -9.83
CA VAL A 345 9.76 -8.40 -9.29
C VAL A 345 8.38 -7.76 -9.41
N SER A 346 7.47 -8.37 -10.16
CA SER A 346 6.08 -7.88 -10.23
C SER A 346 5.21 -8.48 -9.13
N ASP A 347 4.17 -7.76 -8.74
CA ASP A 347 3.03 -8.23 -7.95
C ASP A 347 3.35 -8.76 -6.53
N ALA A 348 4.62 -8.72 -6.12
CA ALA A 348 5.13 -9.19 -4.84
C ALA A 348 5.63 -8.04 -3.97
N CYS A 349 5.57 -8.22 -2.65
CA CYS A 349 6.19 -7.29 -1.70
C CYS A 349 6.99 -8.06 -0.65
N CYS A 350 8.18 -7.55 -0.30
CA CYS A 350 9.07 -8.15 0.72
C CYS A 350 8.40 -8.32 2.11
N ALA A 351 7.36 -7.53 2.40
CA ALA A 351 6.59 -7.61 3.64
C ALA A 351 5.57 -8.77 3.67
N VAL A 352 5.29 -9.41 2.54
CA VAL A 352 4.28 -10.50 2.45
C VAL A 352 4.77 -11.71 1.65
N ALA A 353 5.99 -11.66 1.16
CA ALA A 353 6.70 -12.78 0.55
C ALA A 353 7.32 -13.69 1.62
N PRO A 354 7.47 -15.00 1.35
CA PRO A 354 8.04 -15.97 2.30
C PRO A 354 9.58 -15.86 2.38
N LEU A 355 10.08 -14.75 2.96
CA LEU A 355 11.51 -14.43 3.00
C LEU A 355 12.22 -14.76 4.32
N LYS A 356 11.47 -15.27 5.33
CA LYS A 356 12.02 -15.53 6.66
C LYS A 356 13.22 -16.49 6.61
N GLY A 357 14.34 -16.07 7.20
CA GLY A 357 15.57 -16.85 7.27
C GLY A 357 16.38 -16.90 5.97
N ARG A 358 15.98 -16.14 4.95
CA ARG A 358 16.71 -16.07 3.67
C ARG A 358 17.81 -15.00 3.65
N PHE A 359 17.59 -13.92 4.38
CA PHE A 359 18.48 -12.76 4.44
C PHE A 359 18.72 -12.35 5.88
N THR A 360 19.82 -11.63 6.13
CA THR A 360 20.19 -11.13 7.46
C THR A 360 20.01 -9.62 7.58
N GLY A 361 20.30 -8.87 6.50
CA GLY A 361 20.27 -7.41 6.49
C GLY A 361 19.59 -6.86 5.25
N LEU A 362 18.70 -5.90 5.45
CA LEU A 362 18.00 -5.19 4.40
C LEU A 362 18.49 -3.74 4.29
N MET A 363 18.92 -3.32 3.11
CA MET A 363 19.03 -1.90 2.77
C MET A 363 17.87 -1.48 1.84
N THR A 364 17.29 -0.31 2.09
CA THR A 364 16.12 0.18 1.34
C THR A 364 16.01 1.70 1.40
N ASN A 365 15.29 2.29 0.44
CA ASN A 365 14.93 3.71 0.45
C ASN A 365 13.54 3.98 1.05
N SER A 366 13.03 3.05 1.89
CA SER A 366 11.67 3.10 2.42
C SER A 366 11.61 2.83 3.92
N ALA A 367 11.16 3.82 4.68
CA ALA A 367 10.89 3.69 6.11
C ALA A 367 9.86 2.59 6.41
N LYS A 368 8.83 2.45 5.55
CA LYS A 368 7.84 1.37 5.65
C LYS A 368 8.48 0.00 5.44
N ALA A 369 9.39 -0.14 4.48
CA ALA A 369 10.10 -1.40 4.28
C ALA A 369 10.94 -1.77 5.50
N CYS A 370 11.67 -0.83 6.11
CA CYS A 370 12.42 -1.08 7.35
C CYS A 370 11.50 -1.61 8.46
N PHE A 371 10.35 -0.97 8.68
CA PHE A 371 9.38 -1.39 9.69
C PHE A 371 8.93 -2.85 9.51
N TYR A 372 8.52 -3.24 8.30
CA TYR A 372 8.04 -4.60 8.03
C TYR A 372 9.17 -5.62 7.99
N ALA A 373 10.35 -5.26 7.51
CA ALA A 373 11.52 -6.14 7.48
C ALA A 373 11.93 -6.57 8.89
N ARG A 374 12.00 -5.61 9.82
CA ARG A 374 12.23 -5.90 11.25
C ARG A 374 11.10 -6.75 11.84
N GLY A 375 9.86 -6.28 11.70
CA GLY A 375 8.71 -6.88 12.39
C GLY A 375 8.34 -8.29 11.89
N LYS A 376 8.51 -8.58 10.59
CA LYS A 376 8.08 -9.86 10.00
C LYS A 376 9.21 -10.83 9.71
N ASN A 377 10.37 -10.32 9.29
CA ASN A 377 11.47 -11.16 8.83
C ASN A 377 12.67 -11.16 9.80
N ASN A 378 12.67 -10.27 10.80
CA ASN A 378 13.77 -10.10 11.77
C ASN A 378 15.10 -9.76 11.09
N PHE A 379 15.03 -9.01 9.98
CA PHE A 379 16.23 -8.45 9.34
C PHE A 379 16.71 -7.24 10.14
N LYS A 380 18.03 -7.07 10.21
CA LYS A 380 18.62 -5.74 10.49
C LYS A 380 18.34 -4.84 9.29
N THR A 381 18.14 -3.54 9.50
CA THR A 381 17.80 -2.63 8.41
C THR A 381 18.69 -1.41 8.37
N GLU A 382 18.90 -0.89 7.16
CA GLU A 382 19.46 0.44 6.92
C GLU A 382 18.61 1.20 5.90
N ILE A 383 18.33 2.48 6.17
CA ILE A 383 17.63 3.36 5.24
C ILE A 383 18.60 4.33 4.56
N ARG A 384 18.63 4.29 3.23
CA ARG A 384 19.53 5.12 2.40
C ARG A 384 18.77 5.76 1.24
N LYS A 385 19.41 6.72 0.57
CA LYS A 385 18.90 7.21 -0.72
C LYS A 385 19.00 6.10 -1.76
N LEU A 386 18.27 6.25 -2.87
CA LEU A 386 18.24 5.22 -3.92
C LEU A 386 19.64 4.95 -4.49
N GLU A 387 20.38 6.02 -4.75
CA GLU A 387 21.75 5.98 -5.28
C GLU A 387 22.67 5.15 -4.38
N GLU A 388 22.66 5.45 -3.08
CA GLU A 388 23.46 4.74 -2.07
C GLU A 388 23.06 3.25 -1.96
N CYS A 389 21.76 2.93 -2.07
CA CYS A 389 21.30 1.54 -2.10
C CYS A 389 21.87 0.77 -3.31
N ILE A 390 21.93 1.41 -4.48
CA ILE A 390 22.49 0.79 -5.68
C ILE A 390 24.02 0.74 -5.62
N GLU A 391 24.68 1.75 -5.08
CA GLU A 391 26.13 1.76 -4.84
C GLU A 391 26.55 0.63 -3.91
N GLU A 392 25.80 0.39 -2.82
CA GLU A 392 26.04 -0.74 -1.93
C GLU A 392 25.86 -2.08 -2.66
N ALA A 393 24.95 -2.17 -3.63
CA ALA A 393 24.61 -3.42 -4.28
C ALA A 393 25.63 -3.92 -5.32
N VAL A 394 26.50 -3.06 -5.85
CA VAL A 394 27.31 -3.32 -7.06
C VAL A 394 28.82 -3.35 -6.78
N GLU A 395 29.58 -3.98 -7.68
CA GLU A 395 31.06 -4.07 -7.63
C GLU A 395 31.81 -2.83 -8.14
#